data_AF-A0A8H5BP35-F1
#
_entry.id   AF-A0A8H5BP35-F1
#
_cell.length_a   1.000
_cell.length_b   1.000
_cell.length_c   1.000
_cell.angle_alpha   90.00
_cell.angle_beta   90.00
_cell.angle_gamma   90.00
#
_symmetry.space_group_name_H-M   'P 1'
#
loop_
_entity.id
_entity.type
_entity.pdbx_description
1 polymer ?
#
loop_
_entity_poly.entity_id
_entity_poly.type
_entity_poly.pdbx_seq_one_letter_code
_entity_poly.pdbx_strand_id
1 'polypeptide(L)'
;MMHFANILLTDPDSFVDLSHPEAGKITEKSWWRRALWTLTINLNIRGIGWKHEIRHLAGRRYPVSTTRGTFVRRTTQCILCNVFIICAGLAAIIINPALTTNTLRCAMDNIYLIVALCAVAGGFSTPDKWPDMTGSVLDAWSVGRFWSVTWHQMLRRSLTVCATSLTSLLGINRSPTGKRSLAEAVTWLWAVFFFSGLVHIGGEYMATRQLLLNGGIFKFFMLQPVALILERILLPHIIGVTSTGKGSHSPPILLRIVGYCWVVLWFTWSFVHVIDVYLPTGILTTNPLQDLLKIRFEVQLISLHDMIGGVGN
;
A
#
# COMPACT_ATOMS: atom_id res chain seq x y z
N MET A 1 3.98 25.50 -2.64
CA MET A 1 4.27 24.08 -2.31
C MET A 1 2.97 23.51 -1.75
N MET A 2 2.25 22.64 -2.47
CA MET A 2 0.86 22.26 -2.10
C MET A 2 0.82 21.18 -1.02
N HIS A 3 0.15 21.49 0.09
CA HIS A 3 -0.21 20.59 1.20
C HIS A 3 -1.63 20.02 0.97
N PHE A 4 -2.02 18.93 1.64
CA PHE A 4 -3.11 18.01 1.21
C PHE A 4 -4.49 18.68 1.11
N ALA A 5 -4.71 19.72 1.93
CA ALA A 5 -5.90 20.57 1.89
C ALA A 5 -6.08 21.30 0.55
N ASN A 6 -4.99 21.46 -0.22
CA ASN A 6 -5.04 22.16 -1.49
C ASN A 6 -5.72 21.33 -2.59
N ILE A 7 -5.79 19.99 -2.62
CA ILE A 7 -6.40 19.35 -3.81
C ILE A 7 -7.88 19.72 -4.01
N LEU A 8 -8.64 19.83 -2.91
CA LEU A 8 -10.05 20.23 -2.94
C LEU A 8 -10.24 21.74 -3.01
N LEU A 9 -9.23 22.53 -2.61
CA LEU A 9 -9.27 24.00 -2.54
C LEU A 9 -8.42 24.69 -3.62
N THR A 10 -7.74 23.92 -4.46
CA THR A 10 -6.90 24.43 -5.54
C THR A 10 -7.77 24.57 -6.77
N ASP A 11 -7.54 25.67 -7.47
CA ASP A 11 -8.09 25.89 -8.80
C ASP A 11 -7.95 24.63 -9.68
N PRO A 12 -9.07 24.02 -10.12
CA PRO A 12 -9.07 22.88 -11.02
C PRO A 12 -8.22 23.10 -12.27
N ASP A 13 -8.16 24.34 -12.77
CA ASP A 13 -7.42 24.68 -13.99
C ASP A 13 -5.89 24.65 -13.79
N SER A 14 -5.41 24.61 -12.55
CA SER A 14 -3.97 24.48 -12.26
C SER A 14 -3.44 23.05 -12.38
N PHE A 15 -4.35 22.06 -12.46
CA PHE A 15 -3.98 20.65 -12.60
C PHE A 15 -3.80 20.30 -14.07
N VAL A 16 -2.54 20.14 -14.47
CA VAL A 16 -2.15 19.80 -15.85
C VAL A 16 -1.72 18.34 -15.95
N ASP A 17 -2.39 17.59 -16.82
CA ASP A 17 -1.96 16.27 -17.29
C ASP A 17 -0.87 16.48 -18.35
N LEU A 18 0.37 16.08 -18.02
CA LEU A 18 1.54 16.21 -18.89
C LEU A 18 1.62 15.08 -19.92
N SER A 19 1.03 13.92 -19.63
CA SER A 19 1.00 12.79 -20.56
C SER A 19 -0.03 12.99 -21.66
N HIS A 20 -1.16 13.62 -21.32
CA HIS A 20 -2.27 13.88 -22.24
C HIS A 20 -2.77 15.33 -22.05
N PRO A 21 -2.01 16.33 -22.51
CA PRO A 21 -2.35 17.74 -22.28
C PRO A 21 -3.69 18.10 -22.93
N GLU A 22 -4.60 18.63 -22.11
CA GLU A 22 -5.86 19.17 -22.60
C GLU A 22 -5.69 20.62 -23.05
N ALA A 23 -6.28 20.97 -24.20
CA ALA A 23 -6.30 22.35 -24.67
C ALA A 23 -7.35 23.17 -23.91
N GLY A 24 -6.96 24.30 -23.32
CA GLY A 24 -7.87 25.22 -22.61
C GLY A 24 -8.14 24.81 -21.16
N LYS A 25 -9.03 25.55 -20.49
CA LYS A 25 -9.40 25.33 -19.08
C LYS A 25 -10.37 24.18 -18.93
N ILE A 26 -10.24 23.38 -17.87
CA ILE A 26 -11.17 22.26 -17.61
C ILE A 26 -12.53 22.79 -17.16
N THR A 27 -12.55 23.93 -16.47
CA THR A 27 -13.78 24.60 -16.00
C THR A 27 -14.70 25.02 -17.15
N GLU A 28 -14.14 25.31 -18.32
CA GLU A 28 -14.85 25.71 -19.55
C GLU A 28 -15.35 24.51 -20.38
N LYS A 29 -15.00 23.28 -20.02
CA LYS A 29 -15.40 22.08 -20.78
C LYS A 29 -16.84 21.66 -20.50
N SER A 30 -17.36 20.80 -21.38
CA SER A 30 -18.65 20.14 -21.17
C SER A 30 -18.69 19.41 -19.83
N TRP A 31 -19.89 19.28 -19.26
CA TRP A 31 -20.07 18.61 -17.98
C TRP A 31 -19.50 17.18 -17.98
N TRP A 32 -19.72 16.42 -19.06
CA TRP A 32 -19.15 15.08 -19.21
C TRP A 32 -17.63 15.04 -19.18
N ARG A 33 -16.97 16.03 -19.81
CA ARG A 33 -15.50 16.10 -19.80
C ARG A 33 -14.99 16.42 -18.40
N ARG A 34 -15.65 17.34 -17.69
CA ARG A 34 -15.35 17.65 -16.29
C ARG A 34 -15.54 16.42 -15.39
N ALA A 35 -16.62 15.66 -15.58
CA ALA A 35 -16.86 14.42 -14.83
C ALA A 35 -15.78 13.37 -15.08
N LEU A 36 -15.39 13.15 -16.35
CA LEU A 36 -14.33 12.22 -16.72
C LEU A 36 -12.96 12.64 -16.17
N TRP A 37 -12.65 13.93 -16.23
CA TRP A 37 -11.44 14.50 -15.67
C TRP A 37 -11.39 14.29 -14.15
N THR A 38 -12.49 14.59 -13.45
CA THR A 38 -12.62 14.38 -12.00
C THR A 38 -12.43 12.91 -11.65
N LEU A 39 -13.08 12.00 -12.38
CA LEU A 39 -12.91 10.56 -12.20
C LEU A 39 -11.45 10.14 -12.41
N THR A 40 -10.80 10.68 -13.44
CA THR A 40 -9.39 10.39 -13.74
C THR A 40 -8.46 10.83 -12.60
N ILE A 41 -8.67 12.02 -12.03
CA ILE A 41 -7.88 12.50 -10.89
C ILE A 41 -8.15 11.66 -9.63
N ASN A 42 -9.41 11.33 -9.36
CA ASN A 42 -9.77 10.55 -8.17
C ASN A 42 -9.21 9.12 -8.22
N LEU A 43 -9.22 8.49 -9.40
CA LEU A 43 -8.62 7.17 -9.60
C LEU A 43 -7.08 7.23 -9.66
N ASN A 44 -6.52 8.39 -9.97
CA ASN A 44 -5.08 8.61 -10.08
C ASN A 44 -4.48 9.26 -8.82
N ILE A 45 -4.67 8.61 -7.67
CA ILE A 45 -4.17 9.10 -6.38
C ILE A 45 -2.63 9.28 -6.32
N ARG A 46 -1.90 8.62 -7.24
CA ARG A 46 -0.44 8.71 -7.38
C ARG A 46 0.01 9.87 -8.31
N GLY A 47 -0.93 10.52 -9.00
CA GLY A 47 -0.65 11.62 -9.92
C GLY A 47 0.13 11.20 -11.18
N ILE A 48 -0.04 9.97 -11.66
CA ILE A 48 0.66 9.42 -12.84
C ILE A 48 0.42 10.28 -14.07
N GLY A 49 1.47 10.85 -14.64
CA GLY A 49 1.39 11.76 -15.79
C GLY A 49 1.08 13.21 -15.43
N TRP A 50 0.96 13.57 -14.15
CA TRP A 50 0.66 14.94 -13.72
C TRP A 50 1.90 15.61 -13.14
N LYS A 51 1.90 16.95 -13.09
CA LYS A 51 3.01 17.72 -12.49
C LYS A 51 3.37 17.30 -11.05
N HIS A 52 2.41 16.72 -10.33
CA HIS A 52 2.56 16.25 -8.96
C HIS A 52 2.78 14.73 -8.83
N GLU A 53 3.17 14.04 -9.92
CA GLU A 53 3.52 12.62 -9.91
C GLU A 53 4.58 12.32 -8.84
N ILE A 54 4.38 11.24 -8.10
CA ILE A 54 5.36 10.78 -7.11
C ILE A 54 6.65 10.38 -7.83
N ARG A 55 7.80 10.86 -7.33
CA ARG A 55 9.10 10.44 -7.84
C ARG A 55 9.42 9.01 -7.42
N HIS A 56 10.11 8.26 -8.29
CA HIS A 56 10.58 6.89 -8.04
C HIS A 56 9.46 5.86 -7.83
N LEU A 57 8.39 5.96 -8.60
CA LEU A 57 7.37 4.91 -8.66
C LEU A 57 7.95 3.63 -9.27
N ALA A 58 7.30 2.50 -8.98
CA ALA A 58 7.53 1.26 -9.71
C ALA A 58 7.45 1.52 -11.23
N GLY A 59 8.29 0.83 -12.00
CA GLY A 59 8.44 1.06 -13.43
C GLY A 59 7.11 1.05 -14.19
N ARG A 60 6.97 1.92 -15.19
CA ARG A 60 5.82 1.88 -16.11
C ARG A 60 5.90 0.61 -16.95
N ARG A 61 5.17 -0.43 -16.53
CA ARG A 61 5.09 -1.72 -17.24
C ARG A 61 4.54 -1.57 -18.66
N TYR A 62 3.68 -0.57 -18.88
CA TYR A 62 3.02 -0.31 -20.14
C TYR A 62 3.50 1.02 -20.73
N PRO A 63 4.22 0.99 -21.86
CA PRO A 63 4.52 2.19 -22.64
C PRO A 63 3.24 2.87 -23.14
N VAL A 64 3.32 4.16 -23.47
CA VAL A 64 2.21 4.95 -24.05
C VAL A 64 1.67 4.32 -25.34
N SER A 65 2.50 3.60 -26.09
CA SER A 65 2.12 2.87 -27.31
C SER A 65 1.30 1.58 -27.07
N THR A 66 1.06 1.20 -25.81
CA THR A 66 0.32 -0.04 -25.50
C THR A 66 -1.13 0.07 -25.96
N THR A 67 -1.59 -0.91 -26.76
CA THR A 67 -2.99 -0.97 -27.20
C THR A 67 -3.92 -1.45 -26.06
N ARG A 68 -5.20 -1.00 -26.09
CA ARG A 68 -6.21 -1.39 -25.10
C ARG A 68 -6.39 -2.91 -25.03
N GLY A 69 -6.48 -3.60 -26.17
CA GLY A 69 -6.63 -5.05 -26.21
C GLY A 69 -5.45 -5.80 -25.58
N THR A 70 -4.22 -5.34 -25.83
CA THR A 70 -3.01 -5.90 -25.20
C THR A 70 -3.02 -5.72 -23.69
N PHE A 71 -3.40 -4.52 -23.22
CA PHE A 71 -3.51 -4.23 -21.80
C PHE A 71 -4.58 -5.12 -21.14
N VAL A 72 -5.79 -5.16 -21.69
CA VAL A 72 -6.90 -5.99 -21.20
C VAL A 72 -6.46 -7.45 -21.05
N ARG A 73 -5.89 -8.04 -22.11
CA ARG A 73 -5.43 -9.44 -22.08
C ARG A 73 -4.38 -9.68 -20.98
N ARG A 74 -3.35 -8.83 -20.89
CA ARG A 74 -2.27 -9.00 -19.90
C ARG A 74 -2.76 -8.77 -18.47
N THR A 75 -3.59 -7.77 -18.25
CA THR A 75 -4.18 -7.47 -16.95
C THR A 75 -5.08 -8.61 -16.48
N THR A 76 -5.93 -9.16 -17.36
CA THR A 76 -6.73 -10.35 -17.04
C THR A 76 -5.86 -11.55 -16.67
N GLN A 77 -4.78 -11.80 -17.42
CA GLN A 77 -3.83 -12.87 -17.08
C GLN A 77 -3.20 -12.66 -15.69
N CYS A 78 -2.75 -11.44 -15.37
CA CYS A 78 -2.21 -11.12 -14.06
C CYS A 78 -3.24 -11.34 -12.94
N ILE A 79 -4.50 -10.94 -13.13
CA ILE A 79 -5.59 -11.15 -12.16
C ILE A 79 -5.78 -12.64 -11.89
N LEU A 80 -5.86 -13.46 -12.94
CA LEU A 80 -6.03 -14.91 -12.81
C LEU A 80 -4.84 -15.56 -12.10
N CYS A 81 -3.61 -15.18 -12.45
CA CYS A 81 -2.39 -15.65 -11.76
C CYS A 81 -2.40 -15.26 -10.28
N ASN A 82 -2.77 -14.01 -9.95
CA ASN A 82 -2.86 -13.55 -8.58
C ASN A 82 -3.95 -14.31 -7.79
N VAL A 83 -5.12 -14.59 -8.40
CA VAL A 83 -6.16 -15.42 -7.77
C VAL A 83 -5.62 -16.80 -7.44
N PHE A 84 -4.92 -17.45 -8.38
CA PHE A 84 -4.29 -18.74 -8.12
C PHE A 84 -3.29 -18.70 -6.97
N ILE A 85 -2.42 -17.68 -6.93
CA ILE A 85 -1.45 -17.47 -5.84
C ILE A 85 -2.18 -17.25 -4.50
N ILE A 86 -3.27 -16.50 -4.49
CA ILE A 86 -4.07 -16.26 -3.29
C ILE A 86 -4.67 -17.57 -2.78
N CYS A 87 -5.29 -18.37 -3.64
CA CYS A 87 -5.85 -19.66 -3.26
C CYS A 87 -4.78 -20.61 -2.70
N ALA A 88 -3.63 -20.69 -3.37
CA ALA A 88 -2.50 -21.51 -2.90
C ALA A 88 -1.94 -21.01 -1.56
N GLY A 89 -1.79 -19.69 -1.40
CA GLY A 89 -1.28 -19.06 -0.19
C GLY A 89 -2.23 -19.19 1.00
N LEU A 90 -3.55 -19.11 0.77
CA LEU A 90 -4.56 -19.36 1.80
C LEU A 90 -4.56 -20.83 2.23
N ALA A 91 -4.39 -21.78 1.31
CA ALA A 91 -4.23 -23.19 1.68
C ALA A 91 -2.94 -23.45 2.49
N ALA A 92 -1.87 -22.68 2.22
CA ALA A 92 -0.59 -22.78 2.91
C ALA A 92 -0.51 -22.00 4.23
N ILE A 93 -1.52 -21.20 4.59
CA ILE A 93 -1.50 -20.36 5.80
C ILE A 93 -1.39 -21.20 7.09
N ILE A 94 -1.95 -22.41 7.05
CA ILE A 94 -1.91 -23.40 8.13
C ILE A 94 -0.48 -23.92 8.35
N ILE A 95 0.35 -23.90 7.31
CA ILE A 95 1.73 -24.43 7.33
C ILE A 95 2.71 -23.33 7.77
N ASN A 96 2.59 -22.12 7.20
CA ASN A 96 3.45 -21.00 7.57
C ASN A 96 2.77 -19.63 7.34
N PRO A 97 2.38 -18.92 8.40
CA PRO A 97 1.79 -17.59 8.31
C PRO A 97 2.66 -16.54 7.60
N ALA A 98 3.99 -16.70 7.53
CA ALA A 98 4.86 -15.77 6.82
C ALA A 98 4.63 -15.77 5.29
N LEU A 99 4.07 -16.87 4.73
CA LEU A 99 3.70 -16.97 3.32
C LEU A 99 2.53 -16.03 2.93
N THR A 100 1.82 -15.46 3.91
CA THR A 100 0.69 -14.54 3.69
C THR A 100 1.07 -13.20 3.08
N THR A 101 2.35 -12.80 3.15
CA THR A 101 2.78 -11.49 2.63
C THR A 101 2.57 -11.39 1.12
N ASN A 102 2.84 -12.47 0.38
CA ASN A 102 2.57 -12.54 -1.06
C ASN A 102 1.07 -12.61 -1.36
N THR A 103 0.30 -13.35 -0.55
CA THR A 103 -1.17 -13.41 -0.63
C THR A 103 -1.80 -12.04 -0.48
N LEU A 104 -1.40 -11.28 0.54
CA LEU A 104 -1.88 -9.92 0.80
C LEU A 104 -1.51 -8.97 -0.35
N ARG A 105 -0.27 -9.06 -0.85
CA ARG A 105 0.16 -8.27 -2.01
C ARG A 105 -0.71 -8.56 -3.23
N CYS A 106 -0.91 -9.82 -3.57
CA CYS A 106 -1.72 -10.24 -4.71
C CYS A 106 -3.20 -9.82 -4.55
N ALA A 107 -3.74 -9.88 -3.34
CA ALA A 107 -5.12 -9.44 -3.06
C ALA A 107 -5.28 -7.93 -3.31
N MET A 108 -4.37 -7.11 -2.80
CA MET A 108 -4.38 -5.66 -3.05
C MET A 108 -4.15 -5.34 -4.54
N ASP A 109 -3.24 -6.06 -5.18
CA ASP A 109 -2.93 -5.88 -6.60
C ASP A 109 -4.13 -6.24 -7.49
N ASN A 110 -4.90 -7.27 -7.13
CA ASN A 110 -6.12 -7.62 -7.85
C ASN A 110 -7.18 -6.53 -7.80
N ILE A 111 -7.42 -5.91 -6.65
CA ILE A 111 -8.36 -4.79 -6.55
C ILE A 111 -7.91 -3.67 -7.49
N TYR A 112 -6.61 -3.33 -7.46
CA TYR A 112 -6.03 -2.33 -8.35
C TYR A 112 -6.18 -2.69 -9.83
N LEU A 113 -5.86 -3.92 -10.22
CA LEU A 113 -5.92 -4.40 -11.60
C LEU A 113 -7.36 -4.52 -12.13
N ILE A 114 -8.33 -4.86 -11.28
CA ILE A 114 -9.75 -4.89 -11.66
C ILE A 114 -10.24 -3.47 -11.98
N VAL A 115 -9.92 -2.49 -11.12
CA VAL A 115 -10.25 -1.08 -11.39
C VAL A 115 -9.55 -0.60 -12.67
N ALA A 116 -8.28 -0.97 -12.86
CA ALA A 116 -7.52 -0.66 -14.07
C ALA A 116 -8.16 -1.26 -15.33
N LEU A 117 -8.57 -2.52 -15.25
CA LEU A 117 -9.23 -3.25 -16.32
C LEU A 117 -10.53 -2.56 -16.71
N CYS A 118 -11.40 -2.25 -15.74
CA CYS A 118 -12.66 -1.56 -15.98
C CYS A 118 -12.44 -0.17 -16.59
N ALA A 119 -11.47 0.60 -16.08
CA ALA A 119 -11.19 1.96 -16.55
C ALA A 119 -10.63 1.97 -17.99
N VAL A 120 -9.73 1.05 -18.33
CA VAL A 120 -9.12 0.98 -19.67
C VAL A 120 -10.06 0.32 -20.69
N ALA A 121 -10.76 -0.74 -20.31
CA ALA A 121 -11.74 -1.42 -21.18
C ALA A 121 -12.93 -0.50 -21.49
N GLY A 122 -13.41 0.25 -20.50
CA GLY A 122 -14.46 1.28 -20.68
C GLY A 122 -13.98 2.53 -21.43
N GLY A 123 -12.69 2.64 -21.75
CA GLY A 123 -12.13 3.77 -22.50
C GLY A 123 -11.97 5.06 -21.71
N PHE A 124 -12.12 5.01 -20.38
CA PHE A 124 -12.00 6.16 -19.48
C PHE A 124 -10.55 6.54 -19.16
N SER A 125 -9.61 5.60 -19.32
CA SER A 125 -8.19 5.80 -19.02
C SER A 125 -7.29 5.05 -20.01
N THR A 126 -6.02 5.46 -20.09
CA THR A 126 -5.03 4.87 -20.98
C THR A 126 -4.12 3.90 -20.22
N PRO A 127 -3.60 2.84 -20.86
CA PRO A 127 -2.75 1.83 -20.21
C PRO A 127 -1.55 2.39 -19.42
N ASP A 128 -0.92 3.45 -19.93
CA ASP A 128 0.28 4.08 -19.34
C ASP A 128 0.00 4.77 -18.00
N LYS A 129 -1.26 5.10 -17.71
CA LYS A 129 -1.70 5.67 -16.42
C LYS A 129 -1.81 4.63 -15.30
N TRP A 130 -1.62 3.35 -15.61
CA TRP A 130 -1.74 2.24 -14.67
C TRP A 130 -0.41 1.50 -14.46
N PRO A 131 0.63 2.16 -13.89
CA PRO A 131 1.87 1.47 -13.53
C PRO A 131 1.65 0.54 -12.35
N ASP A 132 2.51 -0.47 -12.23
CA ASP A 132 2.44 -1.48 -11.19
C ASP A 132 2.28 -0.85 -9.80
N MET A 133 1.45 -1.46 -8.96
CA MET A 133 1.17 -0.97 -7.61
C MET A 133 2.35 -1.17 -6.66
N THR A 134 3.19 -2.18 -6.96
CA THR A 134 4.35 -2.62 -6.19
C THR A 134 5.56 -2.73 -7.09
N GLY A 135 6.76 -2.53 -6.54
CA GLY A 135 8.02 -2.74 -7.23
C GLY A 135 8.51 -4.18 -7.11
N SER A 136 9.71 -4.44 -7.66
CA SER A 136 10.32 -5.76 -7.59
C SER A 136 10.75 -6.13 -6.18
N VAL A 137 10.42 -7.34 -5.73
CA VAL A 137 10.95 -7.90 -4.47
C VAL A 137 12.46 -8.08 -4.49
N LEU A 138 13.07 -8.12 -5.69
CA LEU A 138 14.52 -8.16 -5.86
C LEU A 138 15.21 -6.85 -5.44
N ASP A 139 14.43 -5.79 -5.21
CA ASP A 139 14.92 -4.51 -4.68
C ASP A 139 14.73 -4.37 -3.17
N ALA A 140 14.10 -5.34 -2.51
CA ALA A 140 13.73 -5.31 -1.09
C ALA A 140 14.86 -5.74 -0.13
N TRP A 141 16.12 -5.43 -0.45
CA TRP A 141 17.28 -5.77 0.38
C TRP A 141 17.56 -4.74 1.50
N SER A 142 16.70 -3.74 1.69
CA SER A 142 16.69 -2.86 2.87
C SER A 142 15.25 -2.50 3.21
N VAL A 143 14.94 -2.21 4.47
CA VAL A 143 13.61 -1.79 4.95
C VAL A 143 13.22 -0.48 4.26
N GLY A 144 14.16 0.45 4.09
CA GLY A 144 13.97 1.67 3.33
C GLY A 144 13.55 1.40 1.88
N ARG A 145 14.21 0.46 1.17
CA ARG A 145 13.82 0.08 -0.20
C ARG A 145 12.53 -0.71 -0.25
N PHE A 146 12.28 -1.56 0.73
CA PHE A 146 11.01 -2.26 0.86
C PHE A 146 9.87 -1.26 0.86
N TRP A 147 9.86 -0.27 1.77
CA TRP A 147 8.80 0.73 1.82
C TRP A 147 8.79 1.71 0.65
N SER A 148 9.96 2.08 0.12
CA SER A 148 10.06 3.13 -0.90
C SER A 148 9.95 2.67 -2.34
N VAL A 149 10.21 1.39 -2.62
CA VAL A 149 10.25 0.83 -3.97
C VAL A 149 9.33 -0.37 -4.08
N THR A 150 9.43 -1.33 -3.15
CA THR A 150 8.81 -2.65 -3.31
C THR A 150 7.35 -2.66 -2.90
N TRP A 151 7.04 -2.21 -1.68
CA TRP A 151 5.72 -2.32 -1.08
C TRP A 151 4.74 -1.32 -1.69
N HIS A 152 3.44 -1.51 -1.44
CA HIS A 152 2.33 -0.74 -2.01
C HIS A 152 2.64 0.77 -2.14
N GLN A 153 2.45 1.35 -3.33
CA GLN A 153 2.78 2.75 -3.61
C GLN A 153 1.55 3.68 -3.62
N MET A 154 0.36 3.15 -3.32
CA MET A 154 -0.93 3.85 -3.46
C MET A 154 -1.09 4.99 -2.46
N LEU A 155 -0.82 4.76 -1.18
CA LEU A 155 -1.01 5.78 -0.13
C LEU A 155 0.20 6.73 0.03
N ARG A 156 1.30 6.48 -0.69
CA ARG A 156 2.57 7.19 -0.50
C ARG A 156 2.43 8.71 -0.60
N ARG A 157 1.68 9.20 -1.58
CA ARG A 157 1.44 10.65 -1.75
C ARG A 157 0.62 11.19 -0.59
N SER A 158 -0.56 10.64 -0.35
CA SER A 158 -1.48 11.14 0.68
C SER A 158 -0.80 11.21 2.05
N LEU A 159 -0.13 10.13 2.45
CA LEU A 159 0.59 10.05 3.72
C LEU A 159 1.77 11.02 3.79
N THR A 160 2.55 11.15 2.71
CA THR A 160 3.65 12.11 2.64
C THR A 160 3.17 13.54 2.77
N VAL A 161 2.04 13.88 2.15
CA VAL A 161 1.51 15.23 2.21
C VAL A 161 0.95 15.50 3.60
N CYS A 162 0.17 14.60 4.20
CA CYS A 162 -0.29 14.73 5.60
C CYS A 162 0.89 14.92 6.57
N ALA A 163 1.94 14.11 6.44
CA ALA A 163 3.14 14.24 7.24
C ALA A 163 3.84 15.59 7.03
N THR A 164 3.95 16.05 5.79
CA THR A 164 4.61 17.34 5.49
C THR A 164 3.80 18.51 6.05
N SER A 165 2.46 18.47 5.94
CA SER A 165 1.59 19.46 6.58
C SER A 165 1.80 19.49 8.09
N LEU A 166 1.79 18.33 8.75
CA LEU A 166 1.98 18.23 10.19
C LEU A 166 3.36 18.76 10.62
N THR A 167 4.43 18.37 9.94
CA THR A 167 5.77 18.87 10.27
C THR A 167 5.89 20.38 10.05
N SER A 168 5.27 20.92 9.00
CA SER A 168 5.24 22.37 8.77
C SER A 168 4.48 23.12 9.87
N LEU A 169 3.36 22.58 10.35
CA LEU A 169 2.60 23.15 11.48
C LEU A 169 3.43 23.18 12.77
N LEU A 170 4.30 22.19 12.97
CA LEU A 170 5.23 22.12 14.10
C LEU A 170 6.48 23.00 13.93
N GLY A 171 6.55 23.82 12.87
CA GLY A 171 7.71 24.65 12.56
C GLY A 171 8.91 23.89 11.99
N ILE A 172 8.78 22.58 11.75
CA ILE A 172 9.81 21.71 11.19
C ILE A 172 9.71 21.76 9.67
N ASN A 173 10.20 22.87 9.12
CA ASN A 173 10.21 23.09 7.68
C ASN A 173 11.44 22.45 7.04
N ARG A 174 11.33 22.10 5.75
CA ARG A 174 12.49 21.60 4.99
C ARG A 174 13.57 22.66 4.98
N SER A 175 14.79 22.26 5.35
CA SER A 175 15.98 23.10 5.22
C SER A 175 16.07 23.72 3.80
N PRO A 176 16.40 25.03 3.69
CA PRO A 176 16.60 25.71 2.41
C PRO A 176 17.69 25.06 1.54
N THR A 177 18.63 24.35 2.17
CA THR A 177 19.72 23.62 1.51
C THR A 177 19.26 22.37 0.74
N GLY A 178 17.97 22.02 0.85
CA GLY A 178 17.38 20.83 0.23
C GLY A 178 17.73 19.50 0.92
N LYS A 179 18.64 19.51 1.91
CA LYS A 179 18.99 18.33 2.72
C LYS A 179 18.26 18.39 4.05
N ARG A 180 17.49 17.34 4.37
CA ARG A 180 16.87 17.21 5.70
C ARG A 180 17.92 16.90 6.75
N SER A 181 17.92 17.69 7.84
CA SER A 181 18.66 17.33 9.06
C SER A 181 18.19 15.96 9.59
N LEU A 182 18.96 15.34 10.49
CA LEU A 182 18.55 14.06 11.08
C LEU A 182 17.24 14.25 11.84
N ALA A 183 17.12 15.30 12.66
CA ALA A 183 15.91 15.62 13.40
C ALA A 183 14.69 15.82 12.48
N GLU A 184 14.81 16.65 11.44
CA GLU A 184 13.74 16.87 10.46
C GLU A 184 13.27 15.56 9.81
N ALA A 185 14.21 14.66 9.52
CA ALA A 185 13.88 13.41 8.88
C ALA A 185 13.27 12.40 9.85
N VAL A 186 13.75 12.33 11.09
CA VAL A 186 13.16 11.51 12.15
C VAL A 186 11.71 11.93 12.34
N THR A 187 11.45 13.22 12.58
CA THR A 187 10.09 13.70 12.81
C THR A 187 9.18 13.48 11.61
N TRP A 188 9.68 13.73 10.39
CA TRP A 188 8.90 13.48 9.18
C TRP A 188 8.61 11.98 8.95
N LEU A 189 9.57 11.08 9.21
CA LEU A 189 9.37 9.64 9.09
C LEU A 189 8.31 9.15 10.08
N TRP A 190 8.42 9.55 11.35
CA TRP A 190 7.41 9.24 12.35
C TRP A 190 6.03 9.78 11.98
N ALA A 191 5.93 11.00 11.44
CA ALA A 191 4.66 11.55 10.97
C ALA A 191 4.06 10.72 9.82
N VAL A 192 4.85 10.29 8.83
CA VAL A 192 4.38 9.45 7.72
C VAL A 192 3.84 8.11 8.24
N PHE A 193 4.59 7.46 9.13
CA PHE A 193 4.21 6.16 9.69
C PHE A 193 3.08 6.25 10.72
N PHE A 194 2.95 7.37 11.42
CA PHE A 194 1.80 7.68 12.27
C PHE A 194 0.50 7.70 11.45
N PHE A 195 0.45 8.48 10.36
CA PHE A 195 -0.72 8.49 9.48
C PHE A 195 -0.95 7.12 8.81
N SER A 196 0.13 6.38 8.52
CA SER A 196 0.01 4.99 8.03
C SER A 196 -0.71 4.11 9.04
N GLY A 197 -0.31 4.17 10.31
CA GLY A 197 -0.95 3.46 11.42
C GLY A 197 -2.42 3.83 11.56
N LEU A 198 -2.78 5.12 11.51
CA LEU A 198 -4.18 5.58 11.59
C LEU A 198 -5.07 4.96 10.51
N VAL A 199 -4.60 4.91 9.26
CA VAL A 199 -5.36 4.28 8.17
C VAL A 199 -5.58 2.79 8.43
N HIS A 200 -4.59 2.11 9.02
CA HIS A 200 -4.66 0.66 9.23
C HIS A 200 -5.41 0.26 10.51
N ILE A 201 -5.56 1.17 11.49
CA ILE A 201 -6.45 0.94 12.65
C ILE A 201 -7.89 0.69 12.20
N GLY A 202 -8.35 1.35 11.14
CA GLY A 202 -9.68 1.09 10.57
C GLY A 202 -9.83 -0.36 10.08
N GLY A 203 -8.78 -0.91 9.46
CA GLY A 203 -8.75 -2.31 9.03
C GLY A 203 -8.72 -3.29 10.20
N GLU A 204 -7.92 -2.99 11.23
CA GLU A 204 -7.90 -3.76 12.48
C GLU A 204 -9.30 -3.78 13.12
N TYR A 205 -9.94 -2.62 13.26
CA TYR A 205 -11.29 -2.50 13.81
C TYR A 205 -12.33 -3.29 13.01
N MET A 206 -12.24 -3.29 11.67
CA MET A 206 -13.15 -4.08 10.84
C MET A 206 -13.00 -5.59 11.09
N ALA A 207 -11.78 -6.06 11.39
CA ALA A 207 -11.48 -7.46 11.60
C ALA A 207 -11.72 -7.93 13.05
N THR A 208 -11.40 -7.11 14.04
CA THR A 208 -11.48 -7.47 15.47
C THR A 208 -12.77 -6.96 16.14
N ARG A 209 -13.46 -5.99 15.51
CA ARG A 209 -14.54 -5.16 16.12
C ARG A 209 -14.11 -4.40 17.37
N GLN A 210 -12.81 -4.31 17.62
CA GLN A 210 -12.23 -3.66 18.79
C GLN A 210 -11.21 -2.62 18.34
N LEU A 211 -11.47 -1.36 18.70
CA LEU A 211 -10.59 -0.26 18.33
C LEU A 211 -9.34 -0.31 19.19
N LEU A 212 -8.16 -0.37 18.57
CA LEU A 212 -6.87 -0.37 19.25
C LEU A 212 -6.69 -1.54 20.23
N LEU A 213 -7.21 -2.74 19.92
CA LEU A 213 -6.95 -3.92 20.73
C LEU A 213 -5.43 -4.15 20.80
N ASN A 214 -4.82 -3.84 21.94
CA ASN A 214 -3.37 -3.77 22.15
C ASN A 214 -2.61 -2.81 21.20
N GLY A 215 -3.29 -2.10 20.30
CA GLY A 215 -2.73 -1.19 19.30
C GLY A 215 -1.70 -1.85 18.38
N GLY A 216 -1.83 -3.15 18.11
CA GLY A 216 -0.79 -3.95 17.45
C GLY A 216 -0.39 -3.43 16.07
N ILE A 217 -1.37 -3.15 15.19
CA ILE A 217 -1.08 -2.62 13.86
C ILE A 217 -0.45 -1.23 13.93
N PHE A 218 -0.90 -0.40 14.87
CA PHE A 218 -0.37 0.94 15.08
C PHE A 218 1.08 0.89 15.56
N LYS A 219 1.38 0.03 16.55
CA LYS A 219 2.74 -0.25 17.04
C LYS A 219 3.66 -0.71 15.91
N PHE A 220 3.20 -1.62 15.05
CA PHE A 220 3.96 -2.08 13.90
C PHE A 220 4.40 -0.93 12.99
N PHE A 221 3.48 -0.04 12.61
CA PHE A 221 3.82 1.13 11.78
C PHE A 221 4.73 2.10 12.52
N MET A 222 4.47 2.34 13.80
CA MET A 222 5.30 3.19 14.66
C MET A 222 6.72 2.64 14.84
N LEU A 223 6.97 1.33 14.74
CA LEU A 223 8.32 0.81 14.79
C LEU A 223 9.13 1.10 13.51
N GLN A 224 8.49 1.19 12.33
CA GLN A 224 9.21 1.27 11.06
C GLN A 224 10.24 2.42 10.96
N PRO A 225 9.96 3.67 11.39
CA PRO A 225 10.95 4.73 11.42
C PRO A 225 12.28 4.34 12.08
N VAL A 226 12.26 3.50 13.11
CA VAL A 226 13.47 3.06 13.83
C VAL A 226 14.42 2.35 12.87
N ALA A 227 13.95 1.37 12.09
CA ALA A 227 14.78 0.71 11.08
C ALA A 227 15.27 1.67 10.00
N LEU A 228 14.43 2.59 9.52
CA LEU A 228 14.85 3.56 8.49
C LEU A 228 15.93 4.51 9.01
N ILE A 229 15.89 4.88 10.30
CA ILE A 229 16.90 5.72 10.94
C ILE A 229 18.21 4.92 11.13
N LEU A 230 18.11 3.68 11.61
CA LEU A 230 19.26 2.77 11.72
C LEU A 230 19.93 2.57 10.36
N GLU A 231 19.17 2.29 9.30
CA GLU A 231 19.68 2.20 7.94
C GLU A 231 20.35 3.50 7.49
N ARG A 232 19.75 4.65 7.77
CA ARG A 232 20.31 5.94 7.39
C ARG A 232 21.63 6.25 8.09
N ILE A 233 21.81 5.82 9.33
CA ILE A 233 23.04 6.01 10.10
C ILE A 233 24.08 4.97 9.70
N LEU A 234 23.71 3.70 9.59
CA LEU A 234 24.65 2.58 9.43
C LEU A 234 25.06 2.35 7.96
N LEU A 235 24.14 2.45 6.99
CA LEU A 235 24.44 2.12 5.59
C LEU A 235 25.59 2.95 4.95
N PRO A 236 25.71 4.27 5.22
CA PRO A 236 26.86 5.04 4.72
C PRO A 236 28.21 4.49 5.20
N HIS A 237 28.25 3.91 6.40
CA HIS A 237 29.48 3.39 7.02
C HIS A 237 29.80 1.96 6.54
N ILE A 238 28.78 1.17 6.19
CA ILE A 238 28.93 -0.23 5.76
C ILE A 238 29.19 -0.33 4.25
N ILE A 239 28.48 0.47 3.44
CA ILE A 239 28.46 0.31 1.98
C ILE A 239 29.21 1.47 1.29
N GLY A 240 29.56 2.54 2.02
CA GLY A 240 30.06 3.79 1.41
C GLY A 240 29.02 4.50 0.54
N VAL A 241 27.77 4.01 0.55
CA VAL A 241 26.67 4.49 -0.28
C VAL A 241 25.60 5.05 0.64
N THR A 242 25.27 6.33 0.44
CA THR A 242 24.10 6.91 1.09
C THR A 242 22.86 6.17 0.61
N SER A 243 22.05 5.67 1.55
CA SER A 243 20.81 4.90 1.32
C SER A 243 19.77 5.59 0.41
N THR A 244 20.04 6.81 -0.04
CA THR A 244 19.19 7.60 -0.92
C THR A 244 19.39 7.23 -2.38
N GLY A 245 19.18 5.97 -2.78
CA GLY A 245 18.88 5.53 -4.16
C GLY A 245 19.58 6.21 -5.36
N LYS A 246 20.77 6.79 -5.21
CA LYS A 246 21.40 7.72 -6.17
C LYS A 246 22.78 7.29 -6.68
N GLY A 247 23.25 6.10 -6.33
CA GLY A 247 24.53 5.56 -6.82
C GLY A 247 24.33 4.47 -7.88
N SER A 248 25.01 4.61 -9.02
CA SER A 248 25.01 3.73 -10.19
C SER A 248 25.68 2.36 -9.97
N HIS A 249 26.08 2.03 -8.75
CA HIS A 249 26.65 0.72 -8.42
C HIS A 249 25.69 -0.03 -7.50
N SER A 250 25.11 -1.10 -8.04
CA SER A 250 24.43 -2.11 -7.24
C SER A 250 25.39 -2.62 -6.17
N PRO A 251 24.98 -2.70 -4.89
CA PRO A 251 25.86 -3.25 -3.86
C PRO A 251 26.22 -4.70 -4.21
N PRO A 252 27.43 -5.17 -3.84
CA PRO A 252 27.83 -6.57 -3.95
C PRO A 252 26.73 -7.53 -3.48
N ILE A 253 26.62 -8.69 -4.13
CA ILE A 253 25.57 -9.67 -3.83
C ILE A 253 25.54 -10.06 -2.35
N LEU A 254 26.71 -10.16 -1.71
CA LEU A 254 26.81 -10.48 -0.28
C LEU A 254 26.13 -9.42 0.59
N LEU A 255 26.30 -8.14 0.29
CA LEU A 255 25.63 -7.06 1.02
C LEU A 255 24.11 -7.08 0.79
N ARG A 256 23.65 -7.51 -0.39
CA ARG A 256 22.22 -7.74 -0.63
C ARG A 256 21.69 -8.89 0.22
N ILE A 257 22.43 -9.99 0.33
CA ILE A 257 22.04 -11.14 1.17
C ILE A 257 21.92 -10.70 2.64
N VAL A 258 22.93 -10.00 3.17
CA VAL A 258 22.89 -9.44 4.53
C VAL A 258 21.68 -8.51 4.69
N GLY A 259 21.43 -7.66 3.71
CA GLY A 259 20.27 -6.78 3.67
C GLY A 259 18.93 -7.53 3.68
N TYR A 260 18.80 -8.62 2.93
CA TYR A 260 17.62 -9.48 2.96
C TYR A 260 17.42 -10.14 4.32
N CYS A 261 18.49 -10.65 4.94
CA CYS A 261 18.42 -11.19 6.31
C CYS A 261 17.94 -10.12 7.29
N TRP A 262 18.48 -8.89 7.20
CA TRP A 262 18.03 -7.75 8.00
C TRP A 262 16.54 -7.44 7.81
N VAL A 263 16.07 -7.37 6.56
CA VAL A 263 14.65 -7.11 6.24
C VAL A 263 13.75 -8.19 6.80
N VAL A 264 14.09 -9.47 6.59
CA VAL A 264 13.31 -10.60 7.11
C VAL A 264 13.26 -10.55 8.63
N LEU A 265 14.41 -10.40 9.30
CA LEU A 265 14.47 -10.32 10.77
C LEU A 265 13.66 -9.15 11.31
N TRP A 266 13.80 -7.95 10.73
CA TRP A 266 13.07 -6.76 11.16
C TRP A 266 11.56 -6.92 11.03
N PHE A 267 11.08 -7.44 9.89
CA PHE A 267 9.66 -7.65 9.69
C PHE A 267 9.13 -8.81 10.53
N THR A 268 9.83 -9.93 10.65
CA THR A 268 9.41 -11.02 11.54
C THR A 268 9.26 -10.55 12.98
N TRP A 269 10.22 -9.77 13.49
CA TRP A 269 10.16 -9.23 14.84
C TRP A 269 9.06 -8.18 14.99
N SER A 270 9.00 -7.17 14.13
CA SER A 270 8.01 -6.08 14.27
C SER A 270 6.57 -6.53 13.99
N PHE A 271 6.37 -7.53 13.12
CA PHE A 271 5.05 -8.03 12.72
C PHE A 271 4.39 -8.90 13.80
N VAL A 272 5.12 -9.35 14.83
CA VAL A 272 4.54 -10.07 15.97
C VAL A 272 3.40 -9.28 16.61
N HIS A 273 3.53 -7.95 16.69
CA HIS A 273 2.49 -7.08 17.23
C HIS A 273 1.21 -7.10 16.40
N VAL A 274 1.30 -7.34 15.10
CA VAL A 274 0.13 -7.52 14.23
C VAL A 274 -0.47 -8.88 14.54
N ILE A 275 0.33 -9.95 14.52
CA ILE A 275 -0.12 -11.32 14.78
C ILE A 275 -0.86 -11.42 16.13
N ASP A 276 -0.34 -10.82 17.20
CA ASP A 276 -0.95 -10.86 18.54
C ASP A 276 -2.38 -10.31 18.58
N VAL A 277 -2.73 -9.41 17.66
CA VAL A 277 -4.09 -8.84 17.56
C VAL A 277 -5.03 -9.74 16.77
N TYR A 278 -4.53 -10.39 15.72
CA TYR A 278 -5.34 -11.24 14.84
C TYR A 278 -5.38 -12.71 15.28
N LEU A 279 -4.48 -13.16 16.16
CA LEU A 279 -4.46 -14.52 16.67
C LEU A 279 -5.73 -14.84 17.50
N PRO A 280 -6.18 -13.96 18.43
CA PRO A 280 -7.38 -14.22 19.23
C PRO A 280 -8.68 -14.17 18.43
N THR A 281 -8.70 -13.52 17.26
CA THR A 281 -9.92 -13.42 16.44
C THR A 281 -10.23 -14.69 15.66
N GLY A 282 -9.37 -15.70 15.70
CA GLY A 282 -9.53 -16.92 14.92
C GLY A 282 -9.12 -16.77 13.45
N ILE A 283 -8.88 -15.55 12.96
CA ILE A 283 -8.55 -15.25 11.56
C ILE A 283 -7.28 -15.98 11.11
N LEU A 284 -6.32 -16.15 12.02
CA LEU A 284 -5.03 -16.81 11.74
C LEU A 284 -4.98 -18.27 12.19
N THR A 285 -5.97 -18.77 12.92
CA THR A 285 -5.94 -20.10 13.57
C THR A 285 -6.98 -21.06 13.01
N THR A 286 -7.41 -20.85 11.76
CA THR A 286 -8.39 -21.76 11.13
C THR A 286 -7.84 -23.18 11.11
N ASN A 287 -8.37 -24.01 12.01
CA ASN A 287 -8.50 -25.42 11.78
C ASN A 287 -9.86 -25.57 11.09
N PRO A 288 -9.92 -25.62 9.75
CA PRO A 288 -11.19 -25.57 9.01
C PRO A 288 -12.17 -26.66 9.46
N LEU A 289 -11.68 -27.79 10.00
CA LEU A 289 -12.51 -28.82 10.61
C LEU A 289 -13.20 -28.36 11.90
N GLN A 290 -12.51 -27.62 12.78
CA GLN A 290 -13.11 -27.13 14.02
C GLN A 290 -14.15 -26.04 13.76
N ASP A 291 -13.92 -25.16 12.79
CA ASP A 291 -14.88 -24.11 12.44
C ASP A 291 -16.12 -24.70 11.74
N LEU A 292 -15.95 -25.69 10.85
CA LEU A 292 -17.07 -26.43 10.27
C LEU A 292 -17.86 -27.22 11.33
N LEU A 293 -17.18 -27.80 12.32
CA LEU A 293 -17.83 -28.48 13.43
C LEU A 293 -18.59 -27.49 14.32
N LYS A 294 -18.03 -26.33 14.64
CA LYS A 294 -18.72 -25.27 15.40
C LYS A 294 -19.97 -24.77 14.68
N ILE A 295 -19.87 -24.49 13.38
CA ILE A 295 -21.04 -24.09 12.57
C ILE A 295 -22.10 -25.19 12.58
N ARG A 296 -21.70 -26.46 12.43
CA ARG A 296 -22.64 -27.60 12.50
C ARG A 296 -23.30 -27.71 13.87
N PHE A 297 -22.55 -27.52 14.96
CA PHE A 297 -23.09 -27.56 16.32
C PHE A 297 -24.02 -26.38 16.62
N GLU A 298 -23.71 -25.16 16.17
CA GLU A 298 -24.59 -24.00 16.36
C GLU A 298 -25.89 -24.12 15.54
N VAL A 299 -25.81 -24.61 14.30
CA VAL A 299 -27.00 -24.90 13.49
C VAL A 299 -27.85 -26.01 14.13
N GLN A 300 -27.23 -27.03 14.72
CA GLN A 300 -27.94 -28.07 15.46
C GLN A 300 -28.60 -27.53 16.73
N LEU A 301 -27.95 -26.62 17.46
CA LEU A 301 -28.51 -26.01 18.68
C LEU A 301 -29.70 -25.08 18.37
N ILE A 302 -29.63 -24.29 17.29
CA ILE A 302 -30.76 -23.47 16.83
C ILE A 302 -31.92 -24.37 16.43
N SER A 303 -31.67 -25.43 15.66
CA SER A 303 -32.71 -26.39 15.28
C SER A 303 -33.32 -27.12 16.47
N LEU A 304 -32.55 -27.38 17.53
CA LEU A 304 -33.06 -28.02 18.76
C LEU A 304 -33.90 -27.04 19.58
N HIS A 305 -33.48 -25.78 19.67
CA HIS A 305 -34.23 -24.72 20.34
C HIS A 305 -35.57 -24.46 19.65
N ASP A 306 -35.60 -24.43 18.32
CA ASP A 306 -36.84 -24.26 17.54
C ASP A 306 -37.78 -25.48 17.67
N MET A 307 -37.23 -26.69 17.77
CA MET A 307 -38.04 -27.88 18.08
C MET A 307 -38.64 -27.86 19.50
N ILE A 308 -37.90 -27.37 20.49
CA ILE A 308 -38.37 -27.34 21.89
C ILE A 308 -39.35 -26.17 22.11
N GLY A 309 -39.13 -25.02 21.46
CA GLY A 309 -40.02 -23.86 21.51
C GLY A 309 -41.35 -24.05 20.77
N GLY A 310 -41.42 -24.99 19.82
CA GLY A 310 -42.65 -25.33 19.09
C GLY A 310 -43.61 -26.30 19.81
N VAL A 311 -43.21 -26.87 20.95
CA VAL A 311 -44.03 -27.83 21.72
C VAL A 311 -44.76 -27.17 22.91
N GLY A 312 -44.58 -25.87 23.10
CA GLY A 312 -45.26 -25.07 24.12
C GLY A 312 -46.25 -24.08 23.54
N ASN A 313 -47.34 -24.56 22.93
CA ASN A 313 -48.60 -23.84 22.73
C ASN A 313 -49.77 -24.83 22.77
#